data_AF-W7T7U4-F1
#
_entry.id   AF-W7T7U4-F1
#
_cell.length_a   1.000
_cell.length_b   1.000
_cell.length_c   1.000
_cell.angle_alpha   90.00
_cell.angle_beta   90.00
_cell.angle_gamma   90.00
#
_symmetry.space_group_name_H-M   'P 1'
#
loop_
_entity.id
_entity.type
_entity.pdbx_description
1 polymer ?
#
loop_
_entity_poly.entity_id
_entity_poly.type
_entity_poly.pdbx_seq_one_letter_code
_entity_poly.pdbx_strand_id
1 'polypeptide(L)'
;MATVSLRGTEPRSNGGSHANPNYTYDLIVIGGGSGGLAAAKEAAKHGAKVALFDYVKPSTQGSKWGLGGTCVNVGCVPKKICHYSGLLGHAIKDAQALGWTFGDPKPAHDWEGLSSPVRDHRGMLNFLYRRGLQSAHVEYINALTAFTGPHSVTYLPKGKEEGEE
;
A
#
# COMPACT_ATOMS: atom_id res chain seq x y z
N MET A 1 -10.06 0.08 -21.85
CA MET A 1 -10.43 0.76 -20.60
C MET A 1 -11.62 0.01 -19.99
N ALA A 2 -11.55 -0.38 -18.71
CA ALA A 2 -12.65 -1.04 -18.00
C ALA A 2 -13.33 -0.02 -17.07
N THR A 3 -14.64 -0.16 -16.84
CA THR A 3 -15.43 0.74 -15.98
C THR A 3 -16.06 -0.05 -14.85
N VAL A 4 -16.01 0.49 -13.63
CA VAL A 4 -16.79 -0.01 -12.50
C VAL A 4 -17.65 1.11 -11.92
N SER A 5 -18.83 0.74 -11.44
CA SER A 5 -19.82 1.68 -10.93
C SER A 5 -20.00 1.51 -9.42
N LEU A 6 -20.03 2.63 -8.71
CA LEU A 6 -20.27 2.74 -7.27
C LEU A 6 -21.75 2.93 -7.01
N ARG A 7 -22.29 2.24 -6.00
CA ARG A 7 -23.67 2.45 -5.57
C ARG A 7 -23.96 3.92 -5.19
N GLY A 8 -25.12 4.43 -5.62
CA GLY A 8 -25.63 5.74 -5.22
C GLY A 8 -26.05 5.81 -3.75
N THR A 9 -26.35 7.01 -3.23
CA THR A 9 -26.74 7.27 -1.84
C THR A 9 -28.19 6.91 -1.50
N GLU A 10 -28.92 6.26 -2.41
CA GLU A 10 -30.31 5.90 -2.20
C GLU A 10 -30.47 4.80 -1.12
N PRO A 11 -31.41 4.95 -0.17
CA PRO A 11 -31.62 3.99 0.90
C PRO A 11 -32.02 2.62 0.35
N ARG A 12 -31.62 1.53 1.04
CA ARG A 12 -32.19 0.20 0.79
C ARG A 12 -33.69 0.28 1.06
N SER A 13 -34.53 0.16 0.04
CA SER A 13 -35.96 0.01 0.24
C SER A 13 -36.21 -1.29 1.04
N ASN A 14 -36.80 -1.16 2.23
CA ASN A 14 -37.26 -2.30 3.01
C ASN A 14 -38.47 -2.91 2.29
N GLY A 15 -38.21 -3.92 1.46
CA GLY A 15 -39.23 -4.64 0.69
C GLY A 15 -39.17 -4.28 -0.80
N GLY A 16 -38.86 -5.28 -1.63
CA GLY A 16 -38.82 -5.14 -3.09
C GLY A 16 -37.41 -5.09 -3.66
N SER A 17 -37.12 -6.08 -4.50
CA SER A 17 -35.87 -6.29 -5.24
C SER A 17 -35.62 -5.23 -6.31
N HIS A 18 -35.24 -4.02 -5.91
CA HIS A 18 -34.66 -3.03 -6.82
C HIS A 18 -33.23 -2.68 -6.38
N ALA A 19 -32.36 -3.69 -6.31
CA ALA A 19 -30.94 -3.44 -6.53
C ALA A 19 -30.83 -2.93 -7.98
N ASN A 20 -30.52 -1.64 -8.17
CA ASN A 20 -30.24 -1.12 -9.50
C ASN A 20 -29.08 -1.97 -10.08
N PRO A 21 -29.29 -2.76 -11.15
CA PRO A 21 -28.36 -3.82 -11.58
C PRO A 21 -27.01 -3.31 -12.08
N ASN A 22 -26.79 -1.99 -12.06
CA ASN A 22 -25.63 -1.31 -12.63
C ASN A 22 -24.54 -0.94 -11.62
N TYR A 23 -24.68 -1.26 -10.33
CA TYR A 23 -23.67 -0.92 -9.32
C TYR A 23 -22.93 -2.16 -8.79
N THR A 24 -21.61 -2.16 -8.96
CA THR A 24 -20.77 -3.35 -8.74
C THR A 24 -20.22 -3.42 -7.32
N TYR A 25 -20.05 -2.27 -6.65
CA TYR A 25 -19.47 -2.15 -5.30
C TYR A 25 -20.25 -1.14 -4.45
N ASP A 26 -20.27 -1.37 -3.13
CA ASP A 26 -20.78 -0.41 -2.14
C ASP A 26 -19.74 0.66 -1.81
N LEU A 27 -18.45 0.33 -1.91
CA LEU A 27 -17.34 1.27 -1.73
C LEU A 27 -16.23 1.03 -2.75
N ILE A 28 -15.76 2.11 -3.38
CA ILE A 28 -14.54 2.13 -4.18
C ILE A 28 -13.51 2.98 -3.46
N VAL A 29 -12.35 2.41 -3.18
CA VAL A 29 -11.21 3.11 -2.58
C VAL A 29 -10.14 3.29 -3.65
N ILE A 30 -9.76 4.55 -3.92
CA ILE A 30 -8.68 4.89 -4.85
C ILE A 30 -7.44 5.28 -4.04
N GLY A 31 -6.44 4.42 -4.05
CA GLY A 31 -5.17 4.55 -3.32
C GLY A 31 -5.00 3.49 -2.24
N GLY A 32 -4.06 2.56 -2.42
CA GLY A 32 -3.71 1.49 -1.50
C GLY A 32 -2.68 1.88 -0.44
N GLY A 33 -2.77 3.10 0.07
CA GLY A 33 -1.95 3.60 1.17
C GLY A 33 -2.58 3.37 2.54
N SER A 34 -1.97 3.94 3.59
CA SER A 34 -2.43 3.76 4.99
C SER A 34 -3.92 4.07 5.16
N GLY A 35 -4.41 5.19 4.63
CA GLY A 35 -5.82 5.56 4.71
C GLY A 35 -6.75 4.62 3.94
N GLY A 36 -6.41 4.31 2.68
CA GLY A 36 -7.26 3.47 1.83
C GLY A 36 -7.32 2.01 2.29
N LEU A 37 -6.20 1.44 2.73
CA LEU A 37 -6.16 0.10 3.30
C LEU A 37 -7.01 -0.01 4.57
N ALA A 38 -6.95 1.02 5.44
CA ALA A 38 -7.75 1.06 6.66
C ALA A 38 -9.25 1.17 6.33
N ALA A 39 -9.63 2.13 5.48
CA ALA A 39 -11.01 2.35 5.08
C ALA A 39 -11.63 1.13 4.39
N ALA A 40 -10.90 0.52 3.44
CA ALA A 40 -11.41 -0.63 2.70
C ALA A 40 -11.64 -1.85 3.61
N LYS A 41 -10.68 -2.16 4.50
CA LYS A 41 -10.81 -3.26 5.44
C LYS A 41 -11.94 -3.03 6.43
N GLU A 42 -12.07 -1.80 6.94
CA GLU A 42 -13.12 -1.49 7.90
C GLU A 42 -14.50 -1.58 7.25
N ALA A 43 -14.70 -0.97 6.08
CA ALA A 43 -15.97 -1.06 5.34
C ALA A 43 -16.35 -2.53 5.05
N ALA A 44 -15.39 -3.36 4.65
CA ALA A 44 -15.65 -4.78 4.40
C ALA A 44 -16.07 -5.56 5.65
N LYS A 45 -15.52 -5.24 6.83
CA LYS A 45 -15.99 -5.84 8.10
C LYS A 45 -17.46 -5.53 8.40
N HIS A 46 -17.96 -4.38 7.96
CA HIS A 46 -19.37 -3.99 8.08
C HIS A 46 -20.24 -4.52 6.93
N GLY A 47 -19.71 -5.44 6.12
CA GLY A 47 -20.46 -6.15 5.06
C GLY A 47 -20.56 -5.41 3.73
N ALA A 48 -19.85 -4.29 3.55
CA ALA A 48 -19.79 -3.60 2.26
C ALA A 48 -19.00 -4.41 1.24
N LYS A 49 -19.47 -4.47 -0.02
CA LYS A 49 -18.67 -5.00 -1.13
C LYS A 49 -17.68 -3.92 -1.58
N VAL A 50 -16.38 -4.15 -1.37
CA VAL A 50 -15.33 -3.13 -1.58
C VAL A 50 -14.38 -3.50 -2.71
N ALA A 51 -14.10 -2.53 -3.59
CA ALA A 51 -12.94 -2.55 -4.48
C ALA A 51 -11.90 -1.52 -4.03
N LEU A 52 -10.64 -1.93 -3.95
CA LEU A 52 -9.50 -1.06 -3.70
C LEU A 52 -8.59 -1.05 -4.93
N PHE A 53 -8.42 0.13 -5.50
CA PHE A 53 -7.49 0.40 -6.59
C PHE A 53 -6.20 1.00 -6.03
N ASP A 54 -5.04 0.49 -6.45
CA ASP A 54 -3.75 1.11 -6.15
C ASP A 54 -2.89 1.18 -7.40
N TYR A 55 -2.15 2.27 -7.55
CA TYR A 55 -1.17 2.42 -8.61
C TYR A 55 -0.03 3.32 -8.15
N VAL A 56 1.19 2.81 -8.30
CA VAL A 56 2.41 3.59 -8.08
C VAL A 56 2.94 4.03 -9.43
N LYS A 57 2.83 5.33 -9.72
CA LYS A 57 3.52 5.95 -10.84
C LYS A 57 5.03 5.89 -10.56
N PRO A 58 5.86 5.37 -11.49
CA PRO A 58 7.31 5.38 -11.30
C PRO A 58 7.83 6.80 -11.08
N SER A 59 8.89 6.93 -10.28
CA SER A 59 9.64 8.19 -10.18
C SER A 59 10.29 8.55 -11.53
N THR A 60 10.85 9.75 -11.63
CA THR A 60 11.67 10.16 -12.79
C THR A 60 12.85 9.21 -13.08
N GLN A 61 13.38 8.54 -12.06
CA GLN A 61 14.45 7.53 -12.17
C GLN A 61 13.91 6.09 -12.29
N GLY A 62 12.63 5.90 -12.61
CA GLY A 62 12.02 4.58 -12.81
C GLY A 62 11.72 3.77 -11.54
N SER A 63 12.03 4.27 -10.35
CA SER A 63 11.72 3.56 -9.09
C SER A 63 10.22 3.39 -8.87
N LYS A 64 9.81 2.17 -8.49
CA LYS A 64 8.42 1.79 -8.16
C LYS A 64 8.41 0.78 -7.01
N TRP A 65 7.28 0.66 -6.32
CA TRP A 65 7.11 -0.24 -5.16
C TRP A 65 5.71 -0.89 -5.15
N GLY A 66 5.46 -1.73 -4.14
CA GLY A 66 4.22 -2.50 -3.98
C GLY A 66 3.15 -1.82 -3.11
N LEU A 67 2.07 -2.56 -2.86
CA LEU A 67 0.92 -2.13 -2.06
C LEU A 67 1.31 -1.72 -0.62
N GLY A 68 0.67 -0.69 -0.06
CA GLY A 68 0.99 -0.17 1.28
C GLY A 68 1.17 1.35 1.31
N GLY A 69 1.29 1.98 0.14
CA GLY A 69 1.49 3.42 -0.03
C GLY A 69 2.82 3.93 0.51
N THR A 70 2.90 5.24 0.68
CA THR A 70 4.15 5.95 0.99
C THR A 70 4.79 5.50 2.29
N CYS A 71 4.01 5.47 3.39
CA CYS A 71 4.51 5.18 4.73
C CYS A 71 5.29 3.85 4.80
N VAL A 72 4.76 2.82 4.15
CA VAL A 72 5.34 1.47 4.11
C VAL A 72 6.57 1.40 3.23
N ASN A 73 6.53 2.04 2.06
CA ASN A 73 7.50 1.77 1.01
C ASN A 73 8.66 2.75 0.96
N VAL A 74 8.40 4.03 1.20
CA VAL A 74 9.36 5.15 1.00
C VAL A 74 9.19 6.25 2.06
N GLY A 75 8.55 5.93 3.17
CA GLY A 75 8.19 6.87 4.22
C GLY A 75 8.59 6.37 5.60
N CYS A 76 7.66 6.43 6.55
CA CYS A 76 7.92 6.22 7.96
C CYS A 76 8.65 4.91 8.29
N VAL A 77 8.28 3.80 7.64
CA VAL A 77 8.86 2.47 7.91
C VAL A 77 10.36 2.44 7.58
N PRO A 78 10.79 2.58 6.30
CA PRO A 78 12.22 2.58 5.98
C PRO A 78 12.95 3.74 6.68
N LYS A 79 12.34 4.92 6.79
CA LYS A 79 12.94 6.07 7.50
C LYS A 79 13.27 5.74 8.95
N LYS A 80 12.37 5.06 9.68
CA LYS A 80 12.60 4.76 11.10
C LYS A 80 13.67 3.69 11.29
N ILE A 81 13.75 2.70 10.39
CA ILE A 81 14.81 1.67 10.44
C ILE A 81 16.18 2.32 10.16
N CYS A 82 16.30 3.15 9.12
CA CYS A 82 17.55 3.86 8.83
C CYS A 82 17.93 4.84 9.96
N HIS A 83 16.95 5.53 10.53
CA HIS A 83 17.19 6.39 11.70
C HIS A 83 17.71 5.60 12.90
N TYR A 84 17.13 4.43 13.17
CA TYR A 84 17.58 3.55 14.26
C TYR A 84 19.01 3.05 14.03
N SER A 85 19.38 2.71 12.78
CA SER A 85 20.78 2.39 12.44
C SER A 85 21.74 3.53 12.80
N GLY A 86 21.34 4.78 12.53
CA GLY A 86 22.10 5.96 12.95
C GLY A 86 22.25 6.08 14.47
N LEU A 87 21.18 5.82 15.23
CA LEU A 87 21.24 5.80 16.71
C LEU A 87 22.18 4.73 17.25
N LEU A 88 22.24 3.55 16.62
CA LEU A 88 23.19 2.49 16.99
C LEU A 88 24.63 2.96 16.83
N GLY A 89 24.93 3.76 15.80
CA GLY A 89 26.25 4.36 15.64
C GLY A 89 26.66 5.27 16.81
N HIS A 90 25.71 5.99 17.42
CA HIS A 90 25.97 6.76 18.64
C HIS A 90 26.12 5.84 19.86
N ALA A 91 25.22 4.87 20.01
CA ALA A 91 25.25 3.93 21.12
C ALA A 91 26.57 3.13 21.19
N ILE A 92 27.17 2.78 20.05
CA ILE A 92 28.50 2.13 20.01
C ILE A 92 29.59 3.03 20.62
N LYS A 93 29.54 4.35 20.37
CA LYS A 93 30.49 5.30 20.96
C LYS A 93 30.26 5.44 22.46
N ASP A 94 29.01 5.60 22.87
CA ASP A 94 28.66 5.75 24.28
C ASP A 94 29.01 4.48 25.09
N ALA A 95 28.83 3.31 24.49
CA ALA A 95 29.20 2.03 25.10
C ALA A 95 30.70 1.96 25.45
N GLN A 96 31.58 2.53 24.62
CA GLN A 96 33.03 2.59 24.93
C GLN A 96 33.32 3.38 26.21
N ALA A 97 32.62 4.51 26.42
CA ALA A 97 32.74 5.30 27.64
C ALA A 97 32.21 4.57 28.88
N LEU A 98 31.31 3.60 28.68
CA LEU A 98 30.73 2.76 29.72
C LEU A 98 31.46 1.41 29.88
N GLY A 99 32.68 1.29 29.36
CA GLY A 99 33.55 0.13 29.58
C GLY A 99 33.38 -1.02 28.58
N TRP A 100 32.59 -0.86 27.52
CA TRP A 100 32.52 -1.85 26.45
C TRP A 100 33.75 -1.75 25.53
N THR A 101 34.49 -2.84 25.42
CA THR A 101 35.61 -2.97 24.48
C THR A 101 35.15 -3.61 23.16
N PHE A 102 35.50 -2.99 22.04
CA PHE A 102 35.29 -3.54 20.71
C PHE A 102 36.65 -3.94 20.12
N GLY A 103 36.69 -5.06 19.38
CA GLY A 103 37.92 -5.54 18.73
C GLY A 103 38.38 -4.66 17.57
N ASP A 104 39.50 -5.04 16.95
CA ASP A 104 40.05 -4.45 15.72
C ASP A 104 39.73 -5.37 14.52
N PRO A 105 39.16 -4.87 13.41
CA PRO A 105 38.73 -3.49 13.16
C PRO A 105 37.51 -3.07 13.98
N LYS A 106 37.44 -1.77 14.29
CA LYS A 106 36.25 -1.16 14.89
C LYS A 106 35.00 -1.43 14.02
N PRO A 107 33.80 -1.51 14.62
CA PRO A 107 32.57 -1.68 13.87
C PRO A 107 32.40 -0.60 12.80
N ALA A 108 32.24 -1.03 11.55
CA ALA A 108 31.94 -0.16 10.41
C ALA A 108 30.50 -0.41 9.95
N HIS A 109 29.85 0.64 9.43
CA HIS A 109 28.51 0.52 8.89
C HIS A 109 28.55 0.09 7.43
N ASP A 110 27.93 -1.04 7.12
CA ASP A 110 27.68 -1.51 5.75
C ASP A 110 26.30 -1.03 5.27
N TRP A 111 26.28 -0.28 4.17
CA TRP A 111 25.03 0.18 3.57
C TRP A 111 24.19 -0.97 3.04
N GLU A 112 24.79 -2.00 2.44
CA GLU A 112 24.01 -3.11 1.87
C GLU A 112 23.43 -4.00 2.98
N GLY A 113 24.19 -4.23 4.05
CA GLY A 113 23.71 -4.85 5.28
C GLY A 113 22.54 -4.14 5.95
N LEU A 114 22.32 -2.85 5.70
CA LEU A 114 21.12 -2.11 6.12
C LEU A 114 20.01 -2.13 5.05
N SER A 115 20.37 -1.78 3.81
CA SER A 115 19.42 -1.56 2.72
C SER A 115 18.66 -2.83 2.34
N SER A 116 19.34 -3.99 2.41
CA SER A 116 18.77 -5.28 2.04
C SER A 116 17.66 -5.72 3.01
N PRO A 117 17.88 -5.78 4.35
CA PRO A 117 16.80 -6.05 5.30
C PRO A 117 15.64 -5.04 5.25
N VAL A 118 15.92 -3.76 4.98
CA VAL A 118 14.87 -2.74 4.81
C VAL A 118 13.98 -3.07 3.61
N ARG A 119 14.57 -3.46 2.48
CA ARG A 119 13.85 -3.88 1.27
C ARG A 119 13.05 -5.17 1.51
N ASP A 120 13.61 -6.13 2.24
CA ASP A 120 12.94 -7.39 2.57
C ASP A 120 11.74 -7.17 3.50
N HIS A 121 11.92 -6.33 4.53
CA HIS A 121 10.84 -5.96 5.43
C HIS A 121 9.70 -5.25 4.69
N ARG A 122 10.03 -4.35 3.74
CA ARG A 122 9.05 -3.74 2.83
C ARG A 122 8.31 -4.79 2.02
N GLY A 123 9.02 -5.74 1.41
CA GLY A 123 8.43 -6.83 0.62
C GLY A 123 7.46 -7.69 1.42
N MET A 124 7.85 -8.05 2.65
CA MET A 124 6.99 -8.75 3.60
C MET A 124 5.72 -7.96 3.92
N LEU A 125 5.83 -6.66 4.22
CA LEU A 125 4.68 -5.80 4.47
C LEU A 125 3.75 -5.71 3.25
N ASN A 126 4.29 -5.55 2.04
CA ASN A 126 3.48 -5.54 0.82
C ASN A 126 2.67 -6.84 0.68
N PHE A 127 3.29 -7.99 0.94
CA PHE A 127 2.63 -9.30 0.94
C PHE A 127 1.52 -9.38 2.01
N LEU A 128 1.81 -8.97 3.25
CA LEU A 128 0.85 -9.00 4.35
C LEU A 128 -0.35 -8.08 4.09
N TYR A 129 -0.15 -6.90 3.52
CA TYR A 129 -1.28 -6.03 3.15
C TYR A 129 -2.16 -6.68 2.09
N ARG A 130 -1.56 -7.31 1.07
CA ARG A 130 -2.32 -8.02 0.03
C ARG A 130 -3.11 -9.20 0.60
N ARG A 131 -2.49 -10.01 1.45
CA ARG A 131 -3.17 -11.11 2.16
C ARG A 131 -4.28 -10.60 3.06
N GLY A 132 -4.06 -9.50 3.78
CA GLY A 132 -5.06 -8.91 4.64
C GLY A 132 -6.28 -8.35 3.88
N LEU A 133 -6.09 -7.83 2.65
CA LEU A 133 -7.22 -7.45 1.80
C LEU A 133 -7.99 -8.69 1.32
N GLN A 134 -7.28 -9.74 0.89
CA GLN A 134 -7.89 -11.00 0.47
C GLN A 134 -8.71 -11.65 1.59
N SER A 135 -8.18 -11.71 2.81
CA SER A 135 -8.89 -12.23 3.98
C SER A 135 -10.11 -11.40 4.37
N ALA A 136 -10.11 -10.10 4.06
CA ALA A 136 -11.25 -9.21 4.28
C ALA A 136 -12.24 -9.22 3.09
N HIS A 137 -12.05 -10.08 2.08
CA HIS A 137 -12.84 -10.10 0.86
C HIS A 137 -12.91 -8.76 0.11
N VAL A 138 -11.87 -7.92 0.26
CA VAL A 138 -11.71 -6.70 -0.54
C VAL A 138 -11.07 -7.07 -1.86
N GLU A 139 -11.71 -6.67 -2.96
CA GLU A 139 -11.13 -6.85 -4.29
C GLU A 139 -10.01 -5.85 -4.50
N TYR A 140 -8.78 -6.35 -4.68
CA TYR A 140 -7.60 -5.51 -4.91
C TYR A 140 -7.24 -5.48 -6.40
N ILE A 141 -7.24 -4.29 -6.98
CA ILE A 141 -6.92 -4.06 -8.40
C ILE A 141 -5.70 -3.13 -8.48
N ASN A 142 -4.61 -3.62 -9.07
CA ASN A 142 -3.41 -2.81 -9.30
C ASN A 142 -3.50 -2.09 -10.65
N ALA A 143 -4.16 -0.93 -10.67
CA ALA A 143 -4.41 -0.15 -11.88
C ALA A 143 -4.55 1.34 -11.58
N LEU A 144 -4.06 2.16 -12.51
CA LEU A 144 -4.35 3.59 -12.49
C LEU A 144 -5.83 3.78 -12.78
N THR A 145 -6.47 4.60 -11.93
CA THR A 145 -7.93 4.76 -11.91
C THR A 145 -8.28 6.23 -12.00
N ALA A 146 -9.29 6.56 -12.79
CA ALA A 146 -9.80 7.91 -12.98
C ALA A 146 -11.32 7.95 -12.84
N PHE A 147 -11.87 9.04 -12.33
CA PHE A 147 -13.31 9.26 -12.30
C PHE A 147 -13.83 9.53 -13.70
N THR A 148 -14.95 8.90 -14.06
CA THR A 148 -15.72 9.20 -15.28
C THR A 148 -17.07 9.84 -14.98
N GLY A 149 -17.44 9.91 -13.71
CA GLY A 149 -18.66 10.55 -13.24
C GLY A 149 -18.84 10.39 -11.73
N PRO A 150 -19.98 10.83 -11.18
CA PRO A 150 -20.24 10.79 -9.74
C PRO A 150 -20.23 9.38 -9.13
N HIS A 151 -20.55 8.37 -9.93
CA HIS A 151 -20.71 6.98 -9.50
C HIS A 151 -19.93 5.99 -10.36
N SER A 152 -18.90 6.45 -11.10
CA SER A 152 -18.16 5.58 -11.99
C SER A 152 -16.69 5.94 -12.07
N VAL A 153 -15.86 4.91 -12.14
CA VAL A 153 -14.42 5.04 -12.38
C VAL A 153 -14.00 4.12 -13.52
N THR A 154 -13.01 4.57 -14.28
CA THR A 154 -12.32 3.76 -15.28
C THR A 154 -10.92 3.39 -14.82
N TYR A 155 -10.44 2.24 -15.27
CA TYR A 155 -9.08 1.79 -15.06
C TYR A 155 -8.56 0.99 -16.26
N LEU A 156 -7.24 0.87 -16.34
CA LEU A 156 -6.58 0.01 -17.32
C LEU A 156 -6.25 -1.34 -16.67
N PRO A 157 -6.86 -2.45 -17.14
CA PRO A 157 -6.51 -3.78 -16.65
C PRO A 157 -5.04 -4.09 -16.93
N LYS A 158 -4.37 -4.74 -15.99
CA LYS A 158 -2.99 -5.19 -16.16
C LYS A 158 -2.92 -6.20 -17.33
N GLY A 159 -2.17 -5.90 -18.39
CA GLY A 159 -2.03 -6.75 -19.59
C GLY A 159 -2.49 -6.13 -20.92
N LYS A 160 -2.91 -4.86 -20.94
CA LYS A 160 -2.96 -4.05 -22.16
C LYS A 160 -1.92 -2.96 -22.03
N GLU A 161 -0.71 -3.25 -22.49
CA GLU A 161 0.29 -2.21 -22.76
C GLU A 161 -0.36 -1.23 -23.74
N GLU A 162 -0.37 0.05 -23.37
CA GLU A 162 -0.60 1.12 -24.33
C GLU A 162 0.53 1.02 -25.35
N GLY A 163 0.14 0.92 -26.63
CA GLY A 163 1.05 0.63 -27.72
C GLY A 163 2.25 1.55 -27.75
N GLU A 164 3.35 0.97 -28.18
CA GLU A 164 4.46 1.67 -28.80
C GLU A 164 3.94 2.77 -29.73
N GLU A 165 4.33 4.01 -29.44
CA GLU A 165 4.57 5.05 -30.44
C GLU A 165 5.88 5.76 -30.08
#